data_AF-A0A962VBD2-F1
#
_entry.id   AF-A0A962VBD2-F1
#
_cell.length_a   1.000
_cell.length_b   1.000
_cell.length_c   1.000
_cell.angle_alpha   90.00
_cell.angle_beta   90.00
_cell.angle_gamma   90.00
#
_symmetry.space_group_name_H-M   'P 1'
#
loop_
_entity.id
_entity.type
_entity.pdbx_description
1 polymer ?
#
loop_
_entity_poly.entity_id
_entity_poly.type
_entity_poly.pdbx_seq_one_letter_code
_entity_poly.pdbx_strand_id
1 'polypeptide(L)'
;LERGLVKPPLFVQSVFGILGGIGQHPEDVAHMKRTADRLFGSDYRWSVLGAGRNQMTIAAMAASMGGNVRVGLEDNLWIGPGKLAESNAAQVSKVRGILEGLGLEIASPDEARDILSLKGGDQVDF
;
A
#
# COMPACT_ATOMS: atom_id res chain seq x y z
N LEU A 1 15.78 -13.05 3.98
CA LEU A 1 16.93 -12.99 3.05
C LEU A 1 18.08 -13.86 3.54
N GLU A 2 18.46 -13.75 4.82
CA GLU A 2 19.54 -14.54 5.46
C GLU A 2 19.47 -16.06 5.21
N ARG A 3 18.27 -16.66 5.28
CA ARG A 3 18.06 -18.10 5.01
C ARG A 3 17.84 -18.46 3.53
N GLY A 4 17.84 -17.48 2.62
CA GLY A 4 17.69 -17.71 1.17
C GLY A 4 16.30 -18.19 0.68
N LEU A 5 15.27 -18.19 1.52
CA LEU A 5 13.94 -18.72 1.17
C LEU A 5 13.10 -17.83 0.25
N VAL A 6 13.43 -16.53 0.19
CA VAL A 6 12.75 -15.53 -0.65
C VAL A 6 13.81 -14.64 -1.30
N LYS A 7 13.50 -14.12 -2.49
CA LYS A 7 14.38 -13.25 -3.27
C LYS A 7 13.79 -11.83 -3.34
N PRO A 8 14.63 -10.79 -3.38
CA PRO A 8 14.17 -9.42 -3.60
C PRO A 8 13.71 -9.19 -5.05
N PRO A 9 12.94 -8.11 -5.32
CA PRO A 9 12.44 -7.14 -4.35
C PRO A 9 11.31 -7.73 -3.48
N LEU A 10 11.40 -7.57 -2.15
CA LEU A 10 10.34 -7.96 -1.24
C LEU A 10 9.18 -6.95 -1.34
N PHE A 11 7.97 -7.39 -1.64
CA PHE A 11 6.81 -6.52 -1.55
C PHE A 11 6.17 -6.62 -0.16
N VAL A 12 6.47 -5.64 0.71
CA VAL A 12 6.04 -5.64 2.11
C VAL A 12 4.78 -4.79 2.25
N GLN A 13 3.66 -5.42 2.62
CA GLN A 13 2.37 -4.77 2.89
C GLN A 13 2.16 -4.62 4.41
N SER A 14 2.19 -3.39 4.93
CA SER A 14 1.88 -3.12 6.34
C SER A 14 0.40 -2.86 6.53
N VAL A 15 -0.23 -3.62 7.43
CA VAL A 15 -1.67 -3.61 7.69
C VAL A 15 -1.97 -2.91 9.01
N PHE A 16 -2.72 -1.82 8.97
CA PHE A 16 -2.97 -0.97 10.14
C PHE A 16 -4.44 -0.99 10.58
N GLY A 17 -4.66 -1.22 11.88
CA GLY A 17 -5.97 -1.03 12.52
C GLY A 17 -6.93 -2.21 12.50
N ILE A 18 -6.41 -3.42 12.39
CA ILE A 18 -7.17 -4.64 12.63
C ILE A 18 -7.10 -4.97 14.12
N LEU A 19 -8.23 -5.36 14.74
CA LEU A 19 -8.24 -5.79 16.13
C LEU A 19 -7.35 -7.03 16.30
N GLY A 20 -6.33 -6.92 17.15
CA GLY A 20 -5.28 -7.93 17.34
C GLY A 20 -3.99 -7.67 16.54
N GLY A 21 -3.99 -6.68 15.65
CA GLY A 21 -2.80 -6.17 14.96
C GLY A 21 -2.29 -4.84 15.54
N ILE A 22 -1.40 -4.18 14.80
CA ILE A 22 -0.91 -2.84 15.13
C ILE A 22 -2.01 -1.78 14.88
N GLY A 23 -1.93 -0.66 15.62
CA GLY A 23 -2.88 0.45 15.54
C GLY A 23 -2.83 1.25 14.23
N GLN A 24 -3.52 2.39 14.24
CA GLN A 24 -3.65 3.30 13.10
C GLN A 24 -2.96 4.65 13.37
N HIS A 25 -2.16 4.74 14.45
CA HIS A 25 -1.52 5.99 14.83
C HIS A 25 -0.39 6.31 13.83
N PRO A 26 -0.11 7.59 13.50
CA PRO A 26 0.99 7.93 12.60
C PRO A 26 2.35 7.35 13.05
N GLU A 27 2.58 7.24 14.35
CA GLU A 27 3.79 6.59 14.90
C GLU A 27 3.87 5.10 14.56
N ASP A 28 2.74 4.39 14.50
CA ASP A 28 2.72 2.99 14.10
C ASP A 28 3.20 2.86 12.64
N VAL A 29 2.71 3.74 11.77
CA VAL A 29 3.09 3.80 10.35
C VAL A 29 4.58 4.11 10.19
N ALA A 30 5.06 5.15 10.86
CA ALA A 30 6.47 5.55 10.84
C ALA A 30 7.40 4.46 11.41
N HIS A 31 6.98 3.79 12.49
CA HIS A 31 7.74 2.72 13.11
C HIS A 31 7.87 1.50 12.19
N MET A 32 6.79 1.11 11.51
CA MET A 32 6.81 -0.02 10.57
C MET A 32 7.73 0.26 9.37
N LYS A 33 7.68 1.48 8.80
CA LYS A 33 8.63 1.89 7.75
C LYS A 33 10.08 1.82 8.23
N ARG A 34 10.37 2.44 9.38
CA ARG A 34 11.72 2.47 9.97
C ARG A 34 12.26 1.06 10.20
N THR A 35 11.40 0.13 10.64
CA THR A 35 11.79 -1.25 10.85
C THR A 35 12.06 -1.97 9.54
N ALA A 36 11.24 -1.78 8.51
CA ALA A 36 11.49 -2.34 7.18
C ALA A 36 12.79 -1.79 6.57
N ASP A 37 13.06 -0.49 6.68
CA ASP A 37 14.31 0.13 6.22
C ASP A 37 15.53 -0.46 6.91
N ARG A 38 15.47 -0.61 8.24
CA ARG A 38 16.58 -1.18 9.02
C ARG A 38 16.85 -2.65 8.69
N LEU A 39 15.81 -3.43 8.37
CA LEU A 39 15.93 -4.87 8.12
C LEU A 39 16.24 -5.21 6.65
N PHE A 40 15.72 -4.43 5.70
CA PHE A 40 15.75 -4.78 4.29
C PHE A 40 16.45 -3.74 3.41
N GLY A 41 16.79 -2.56 3.92
CA GLY A 41 17.48 -1.54 3.14
C GLY A 41 16.77 -1.23 1.82
N SER A 42 17.46 -1.39 0.69
CA SER A 42 16.92 -1.19 -0.65
C SER A 42 16.18 -2.39 -1.25
N ASP A 43 16.18 -3.54 -0.57
CA ASP A 43 15.74 -4.84 -1.12
C ASP A 43 14.22 -5.03 -1.07
N TYR A 44 13.46 -3.97 -0.79
CA TYR A 44 12.01 -4.05 -0.67
C TYR A 44 11.29 -2.86 -1.32
N ARG A 45 10.00 -3.09 -1.56
CA ARG A 45 9.00 -2.09 -1.92
C ARG A 45 7.93 -2.14 -0.85
N TRP A 46 7.61 -0.97 -0.31
CA TRP A 46 6.65 -0.86 0.78
C TRP A 46 5.27 -0.51 0.25
N SER A 47 4.24 -1.14 0.78
CA SER A 47 2.84 -0.74 0.60
C SER A 47 2.14 -0.69 1.95
N VAL A 48 1.07 0.09 2.05
CA VAL A 48 0.23 0.15 3.25
C VAL A 48 -1.25 -0.04 2.92
N LEU A 49 -2.00 -0.60 3.88
CA LEU A 49 -3.44 -0.36 3.99
C LEU A 49 -3.81 0.15 5.38
N GLY A 50 -4.77 1.08 5.41
CA GLY A 50 -5.45 1.51 6.63
C GLY A 50 -6.87 0.99 6.68
N ALA A 51 -7.24 0.27 7.74
CA ALA A 51 -8.60 -0.25 7.88
C ALA A 51 -9.64 0.86 8.11
N GLY A 52 -10.78 0.75 7.41
CA GLY A 52 -11.94 1.63 7.58
C GLY A 52 -11.61 3.10 7.33
N ARG A 53 -12.08 3.98 8.24
CA ARG A 53 -12.00 5.45 8.08
C ARG A 53 -10.59 6.02 7.86
N ASN A 54 -9.55 5.27 8.24
CA ASN A 54 -8.16 5.71 8.14
C ASN A 54 -7.46 5.35 6.82
N GLN A 55 -8.15 4.67 5.89
CA GLN A 55 -7.61 4.25 4.59
C GLN A 55 -6.89 5.39 3.85
N MET A 56 -7.56 6.53 3.66
CA MET A 56 -7.00 7.66 2.89
C MET A 56 -5.88 8.39 3.64
N THR A 57 -6.00 8.51 4.97
CA THR A 57 -4.98 9.17 5.80
C THR A 57 -3.68 8.37 5.81
N ILE A 58 -3.77 7.04 5.98
CA ILE A 58 -2.60 6.15 5.98
C ILE A 58 -1.99 6.06 4.58
N ALA A 59 -2.82 6.02 3.52
CA ALA A 59 -2.33 6.09 2.14
C ALA A 59 -1.52 7.37 1.88
N ALA A 60 -2.03 8.53 2.31
CA ALA A 60 -1.32 9.81 2.16
C ALA A 60 0.02 9.83 2.92
N MET A 61 0.05 9.29 4.14
CA MET A 61 1.30 9.16 4.92
C MET A 61 2.32 8.30 4.17
N ALA A 62 1.95 7.10 3.74
CA ALA A 62 2.86 6.21 3.02
C ALA A 62 3.36 6.83 1.72
N ALA A 63 2.48 7.48 0.94
CA ALA A 63 2.86 8.16 -0.29
C ALA A 63 3.93 9.23 -0.03
N SER A 64 3.75 10.06 1.02
CA SER A 64 4.73 11.09 1.40
C SER A 64 6.08 10.51 1.85
N MET A 65 6.11 9.23 2.22
CA MET A 65 7.30 8.47 2.62
C MET A 65 7.87 7.61 1.48
N GLY A 66 7.40 7.79 0.23
CA GLY A 66 7.84 7.03 -0.95
C GLY A 66 7.31 5.60 -1.01
N GLY A 67 6.23 5.30 -0.29
CA GLY A 67 5.54 4.01 -0.31
C GLY A 67 4.42 3.92 -1.33
N ASN A 68 4.01 2.69 -1.63
CA ASN A 68 2.83 2.36 -2.42
C ASN A 68 1.59 2.33 -1.52
N VAL A 69 0.40 2.39 -2.12
CA VAL A 69 -0.87 2.45 -1.37
C VAL A 69 -1.83 1.36 -1.81
N ARG A 70 -2.62 0.84 -0.87
CA ARG A 70 -3.72 -0.09 -1.13
C ARG A 70 -5.04 0.54 -0.70
N VAL A 71 -6.04 0.43 -1.58
CA VAL A 71 -7.44 0.81 -1.33
C VAL A 71 -8.36 -0.27 -1.86
N GLY A 72 -9.60 -0.28 -1.40
CA GLY A 72 -10.62 -1.23 -1.82
C GLY A 72 -11.70 -1.41 -0.77
N LEU A 73 -12.85 -1.90 -1.22
CA LEU A 73 -14.01 -2.23 -0.39
C LEU A 73 -13.71 -3.37 0.60
N GLU A 74 -12.69 -4.18 0.32
CA GLU A 74 -12.15 -5.17 1.27
C GLU A 74 -11.70 -4.50 2.58
N ASP A 75 -11.10 -3.33 2.48
CA ASP A 75 -10.43 -2.68 3.62
C ASP A 75 -11.33 -1.62 4.27
N ASN A 76 -12.26 -1.04 3.51
CA ASN A 76 -13.10 0.08 3.94
C ASN A 76 -14.36 0.19 3.06
N LEU A 77 -15.55 0.16 3.66
CA LEU A 77 -16.82 0.30 2.92
C LEU A 77 -17.19 1.76 2.60
N TRP A 78 -16.44 2.74 3.11
CA TRP A 78 -16.82 4.15 3.10
C TRP A 78 -15.97 4.98 2.13
N ILE A 79 -16.57 5.90 1.37
CA ILE A 79 -15.82 6.91 0.60
C ILE A 79 -15.56 8.17 1.43
N GLY A 80 -16.32 8.37 2.51
CA GLY A 80 -16.19 9.47 3.45
C GLY A 80 -17.06 9.25 4.68
N PRO A 81 -17.04 10.18 5.65
CA PRO A 81 -17.81 10.05 6.89
C PRO A 81 -19.31 9.83 6.60
N GLY A 82 -19.83 8.67 7.02
CA GLY A 82 -21.24 8.31 6.84
C GLY A 82 -21.68 8.04 5.40
N LYS A 83 -20.77 8.00 4.42
CA LYS A 83 -21.08 7.75 3.01
C LYS A 83 -20.40 6.49 2.51
N LEU A 84 -21.18 5.48 2.14
CA LEU A 84 -20.68 4.25 1.52
C LEU A 84 -20.01 4.56 0.17
N ALA A 85 -18.96 3.81 -0.15
CA ALA A 85 -18.34 3.85 -1.46
C ALA A 85 -19.20 3.06 -2.45
N GLU A 86 -19.54 3.70 -3.58
CA GLU A 86 -20.36 3.09 -4.63
C GLU A 86 -19.61 2.00 -5.41
N SER A 87 -18.27 2.06 -5.42
CA SER A 87 -17.41 1.08 -6.08
C SER A 87 -15.97 1.13 -5.56
N ASN A 88 -15.18 0.09 -5.84
CA ASN A 88 -13.71 0.14 -5.68
C ASN A 88 -13.09 1.29 -6.49
N ALA A 89 -13.60 1.53 -7.71
CA ALA A 89 -13.11 2.60 -8.57
C ALA A 89 -13.25 3.99 -7.93
N ALA A 90 -14.32 4.23 -7.15
CA ALA A 90 -14.47 5.48 -6.42
C ALA A 90 -13.32 5.73 -5.43
N GLN A 91 -12.85 4.69 -4.74
CA GLN A 91 -11.71 4.79 -3.83
C GLN A 91 -10.38 4.92 -4.57
N VAL A 92 -10.22 4.24 -5.71
CA VAL A 92 -9.05 4.39 -6.60
C VAL A 92 -8.94 5.83 -7.10
N SER A 93 -10.03 6.41 -7.61
CA SER A 93 -10.04 7.82 -8.05
C SER A 93 -9.72 8.78 -6.91
N LYS A 94 -10.20 8.51 -5.71
CA LYS A 94 -9.93 9.35 -4.54
C LYS A 94 -8.46 9.32 -4.12
N VAL A 95 -7.85 8.12 -4.05
CA VAL A 95 -6.42 8.03 -3.67
C VAL A 95 -5.53 8.56 -4.79
N ARG A 96 -5.89 8.36 -6.07
CA ARG A 96 -5.20 8.95 -7.21
C ARG A 96 -5.13 10.48 -7.11
N GLY A 97 -6.25 11.14 -6.77
CA GLY A 97 -6.25 12.59 -6.57
C GLY A 97 -5.33 13.07 -5.44
N ILE A 98 -5.15 12.27 -4.38
CA ILE A 98 -4.17 12.56 -3.32
C ILE A 98 -2.74 12.46 -3.88
N LEU A 99 -2.44 11.39 -4.61
CA LEU A 99 -1.11 11.13 -5.16
C LEU A 99 -0.70 12.18 -6.19
N GLU A 100 -1.59 12.51 -7.12
CA GLU A 100 -1.36 13.57 -8.12
C GLU A 100 -1.19 14.94 -7.43
N GLY A 101 -1.95 15.21 -6.37
CA GLY A 101 -1.78 16.42 -5.56
C GLY A 101 -0.44 16.52 -4.83
N LEU A 102 0.26 15.40 -4.61
CA LEU A 102 1.63 15.34 -4.09
C LEU A 102 2.69 15.41 -5.22
N GLY A 103 2.27 15.54 -6.48
CA GLY A 103 3.15 15.52 -7.65
C GLY A 103 3.66 14.12 -8.02
N LEU A 104 2.97 13.05 -7.60
CA LEU A 104 3.30 11.67 -7.90
C LEU A 104 2.51 11.15 -9.10
N GLU A 105 3.08 10.18 -9.81
CA GLU A 105 2.44 9.46 -10.92
C GLU A 105 2.01 8.04 -10.48
N ILE A 106 1.01 7.49 -11.17
CA ILE A 106 0.47 6.16 -10.89
C ILE A 106 1.10 5.14 -11.84
N ALA A 107 1.75 4.13 -11.28
CA ALA A 107 2.29 3.02 -12.06
C ALA A 107 1.17 2.29 -12.82
N SER A 108 1.40 2.09 -14.11
CA SER A 108 0.68 1.15 -14.96
C SER A 108 0.92 -0.29 -14.50
N PRO A 109 0.10 -1.26 -14.96
CA PRO A 109 0.33 -2.66 -14.67
C PRO A 109 1.70 -3.17 -15.12
N ASP A 110 2.23 -2.68 -16.25
CA ASP A 110 3.56 -3.09 -16.74
C ASP A 110 4.68 -2.52 -15.87
N GLU A 111 4.61 -1.24 -15.51
CA GLU A 111 5.56 -0.64 -14.55
C GLU A 111 5.52 -1.35 -13.20
N ALA A 112 4.34 -1.72 -12.71
CA ALA A 112 4.21 -2.48 -11.47
C ALA A 112 4.85 -3.87 -11.59
N ARG A 113 4.73 -4.56 -12.73
CA ARG A 113 5.42 -5.84 -12.97
C ARG A 113 6.93 -5.66 -12.96
N ASP A 114 7.44 -4.60 -13.59
CA ASP A 114 8.87 -4.31 -13.62
C ASP A 114 9.41 -3.99 -12.22
N ILE A 115 8.75 -3.08 -11.49
CA ILE A 115 9.10 -2.68 -10.12
C ILE A 115 9.16 -3.88 -9.17
N LEU A 116 8.23 -4.82 -9.34
CA LEU A 116 8.07 -5.99 -8.47
C LEU A 116 8.70 -7.27 -9.02
N SER A 117 9.36 -7.20 -10.19
CA SER A 117 9.96 -8.35 -10.87
C SER A 117 8.99 -9.52 -11.06
N LEU A 118 7.77 -9.23 -11.52
CA LEU A 118 6.73 -10.24 -11.73
C LEU A 118 6.90 -10.96 -13.06
N LYS A 119 6.45 -12.22 -13.10
CA LYS A 119 6.59 -13.13 -14.25
C LYS A 119 5.83 -12.73 -15.53
N GLY A 120 5.00 -11.70 -15.52
CA GLY A 120 4.12 -11.37 -16.65
C GLY A 120 2.72 -11.96 -16.54
N GLY A 121 1.77 -11.31 -17.21
CA GLY A 121 0.34 -11.70 -17.18
C GLY A 121 0.00 -12.90 -18.06
N ASP A 122 0.88 -13.25 -19.01
CA ASP A 122 0.79 -14.40 -19.92
C ASP A 122 1.34 -15.70 -19.30
N GLN A 123 2.03 -15.60 -18.16
CA GLN A 123 2.62 -16.75 -17.45
C GLN A 123 1.77 -17.20 -16.26
N VAL A 124 0.44 -17.06 -16.34
CA VAL A 124 -0.55 -17.45 -15.32
C VAL A 124 -1.48 -18.54 -15.86
N ASP A 125 -2.08 -19.32 -14.96
CA ASP A 125 -2.89 -20.50 -15.29
C ASP A 125 -4.38 -20.25 -14.99
N PHE A 126 -4.95 -19.23 -15.65
CA PHE A 126 -6.38 -18.87 -15.59
C PHE A 126 -6.83 -18.15 -16.86
#